data_AF-A0A6I9KYW6-F1
#
_entry.id   AF-A0A6I9KYW6-F1
#
_cell.length_a   1.000
_cell.length_b   1.000
_cell.length_c   1.000
_cell.angle_alpha   90.00
_cell.angle_beta   90.00
_cell.angle_gamma   90.00
#
_symmetry.space_group_name_H-M   'P 1'
#
loop_
_entity.id
_entity.type
_entity.pdbx_description
1 polymer ?
#
loop_
_entity_poly.entity_id
_entity_poly.type
_entity_poly.pdbx_seq_one_letter_code
_entity_poly.pdbx_strand_id
1 'polypeptide(L)'
;MGGDAGLRLPRAAGGRARLLDLRRRAPSLAPLLKPKTERLLTPNPGYGTHIGTSPVPTTPPEEEDLRRRLKYFFMSPCDKFRAKGRKPCKLMLQVVKILVVTVQLILFGLSNQLVVTFREENTIAFRHLFLLGYSDGADDTFAAYTREQLYQAIFYAVDQYLMLPEVSLGRYAYVRGGGGPWANGSALALCQRYYHRGHVDPANDTFDIDPRVVTDCIQVDPPDRPPDIPIEDLDLLDSSTSYKNLTLKFHKLINVTIHFQLKTINLQSLINNEIPDCYTFSVLITFDNKAHSGRIPIRLETQAHIQECKHPSVSRHGDNSFRLLFDVVVILTCSLSFLLCARSLLRGFLLQNEFVAFMWRRRGREISLWERLEFVNGWYILLVTSDVLTISGTVMKIGIEAKNLASYDVCSILLGTSTLLVWVGVIRYLTFFHKYNILIATLRVALPSVMRFCCCVAVIYLGYCFCGWIVLGPYHVKFRSLSMVSECLFSLINGDDMFVTFAAMQAQQGRSSLVWLFSQLYLYSFISLFIYMVLSLFIALITGAYDTIKHPGGTGTEKSELQAYIEQCQDSPTSGKFRRGSGSACSLLCCCGRDSPEDHSLLVN
;
A
#
# COMPACT_ATOMS: atom_id res chain seq x y z
N MET A 1 3.46 -84.33 9.84
CA MET A 1 3.97 -83.94 11.17
C MET A 1 3.15 -82.75 11.64
N GLY A 2 2.67 -82.76 12.89
CA GLY A 2 1.61 -81.90 13.46
C GLY A 2 1.93 -80.39 13.54
N GLY A 3 1.07 -79.55 14.11
CA GLY A 3 -0.12 -79.78 14.92
C GLY A 3 -0.95 -78.49 15.15
N ASP A 4 -1.96 -78.65 16.01
CA ASP A 4 -3.10 -77.79 16.37
C ASP A 4 -2.84 -76.38 16.91
N ALA A 5 -3.82 -75.49 16.71
CA ALA A 5 -4.52 -74.67 17.72
C ALA A 5 -5.55 -73.74 17.01
N GLY A 6 -6.76 -73.44 17.46
CA GLY A 6 -7.39 -73.57 18.77
C GLY A 6 -8.10 -72.26 19.18
N LEU A 7 -9.37 -72.11 18.79
CA LEU A 7 -10.52 -71.48 19.51
C LEU A 7 -10.31 -70.38 20.60
N ARG A 8 -10.93 -69.19 20.46
CA ARG A 8 -12.06 -68.62 21.30
C ARG A 8 -12.21 -67.08 21.25
N LEU A 9 -13.48 -66.67 21.17
CA LEU A 9 -14.13 -65.34 21.38
C LEU A 9 -13.92 -64.77 22.82
N PRO A 10 -14.28 -63.49 23.19
CA PRO A 10 -15.62 -62.90 22.94
C PRO A 10 -15.87 -61.35 22.91
N ARG A 11 -17.09 -61.00 22.39
CA ARG A 11 -18.08 -59.94 22.78
C ARG A 11 -17.71 -58.45 22.70
N ALA A 12 -18.60 -57.47 22.47
CA ALA A 12 -19.99 -57.34 22.01
C ALA A 12 -20.33 -55.82 21.99
N ALA A 13 -21.19 -55.37 21.05
CA ALA A 13 -22.32 -54.44 21.26
C ALA A 13 -22.72 -53.74 19.95
N GLY A 14 -24.02 -53.67 19.66
CA GLY A 14 -24.58 -52.80 18.60
C GLY A 14 -25.60 -53.50 17.71
N GLY A 15 -26.85 -53.57 18.17
CA GLY A 15 -27.96 -54.23 17.49
C GLY A 15 -28.53 -53.45 16.29
N ARG A 16 -28.80 -54.24 15.24
CA ARG A 16 -29.63 -54.08 14.03
C ARG A 16 -30.60 -52.89 13.95
N ALA A 17 -30.54 -52.22 12.79
CA ALA A 17 -31.60 -51.40 12.23
C ALA A 17 -32.15 -52.03 10.93
N ARG A 18 -33.48 -52.20 10.85
CA ARG A 18 -34.37 -52.06 9.67
C ARG A 18 -35.69 -52.79 9.94
N LEU A 19 -36.81 -52.08 9.94
CA LEU A 19 -37.78 -52.05 8.83
C LEU A 19 -39.07 -51.30 9.23
N LEU A 20 -39.65 -50.66 8.22
CA LEU A 20 -41.09 -50.42 7.97
C LEU A 20 -41.71 -49.04 8.23
N ASP A 21 -42.48 -48.70 7.20
CA ASP A 21 -43.11 -47.47 6.78
C ASP A 21 -44.60 -47.43 7.20
N LEU A 22 -45.12 -46.21 7.37
CA LEU A 22 -46.50 -45.74 7.09
C LEU A 22 -47.74 -46.61 7.43
N ARG A 23 -48.58 -46.16 8.41
CA ARG A 23 -49.95 -45.59 8.18
C ARG A 23 -50.82 -45.42 9.46
N ARG A 24 -51.47 -44.24 9.50
CA ARG A 24 -52.89 -43.92 9.86
C ARG A 24 -53.39 -43.75 11.32
N ARG A 25 -54.03 -42.58 11.47
CA ARG A 25 -55.30 -42.19 12.16
C ARG A 25 -55.22 -41.47 13.52
N ALA A 26 -55.87 -40.30 13.54
CA ALA A 26 -56.25 -39.45 14.67
C ALA A 26 -57.30 -40.13 15.59
N PRO A 27 -57.68 -39.55 16.76
CA PRO A 27 -58.61 -38.40 16.80
C PRO A 27 -58.48 -37.38 17.99
N SER A 28 -58.99 -36.16 17.72
CA SER A 28 -59.72 -35.17 18.56
C SER A 28 -59.59 -35.08 20.09
N LEU A 29 -59.45 -33.84 20.61
CA LEU A 29 -60.46 -33.17 21.47
C LEU A 29 -60.18 -31.65 21.65
N ALA A 30 -61.19 -30.80 21.37
CA ALA A 30 -61.39 -29.43 21.89
C ALA A 30 -62.17 -29.51 23.24
N PRO A 31 -62.68 -28.46 23.96
CA PRO A 31 -62.97 -27.03 23.63
C PRO A 31 -62.45 -26.05 24.74
N LEU A 32 -62.57 -24.70 24.72
CA LEU A 32 -63.80 -23.89 24.87
C LEU A 32 -63.55 -22.36 24.71
N LEU A 33 -64.61 -21.69 24.28
CA LEU A 33 -64.86 -20.30 23.81
C LEU A 33 -64.92 -19.20 24.92
N LYS A 34 -64.38 -17.97 24.71
CA LYS A 34 -65.02 -16.63 24.45
C LYS A 34 -65.78 -15.96 25.65
N PRO A 35 -66.16 -14.64 25.64
CA PRO A 35 -65.99 -13.55 24.66
C PRO A 35 -65.59 -12.15 25.23
N LYS A 36 -65.38 -11.23 24.27
CA LYS A 36 -65.34 -9.76 24.31
C LYS A 36 -66.76 -9.19 24.57
N THR A 37 -66.88 -8.06 25.28
CA THR A 37 -68.15 -7.31 25.38
C THR A 37 -67.90 -5.81 25.25
N GLU A 38 -68.50 -5.20 24.23
CA GLU A 38 -68.72 -3.76 24.11
C GLU A 38 -69.95 -3.35 24.93
N ARG A 39 -69.93 -2.18 25.56
CA ARG A 39 -71.14 -1.39 25.85
C ARG A 39 -70.85 0.11 25.70
N LEU A 40 -71.52 0.70 24.72
CA LEU A 40 -71.86 2.13 24.63
C LEU A 40 -73.04 2.44 25.55
N LEU A 41 -72.98 3.55 26.30
CA LEU A 41 -73.99 4.62 26.41
C LEU A 41 -73.66 5.56 27.60
N THR A 42 -73.87 6.85 27.36
CA THR A 42 -73.52 8.06 28.13
C THR A 42 -74.37 8.24 29.42
N PRO A 43 -74.05 9.17 30.36
CA PRO A 43 -74.34 10.60 30.20
C PRO A 43 -73.25 11.57 30.72
N ASN A 44 -73.13 12.72 30.07
CA ASN A 44 -72.52 13.94 30.62
C ASN A 44 -73.39 14.45 31.78
N PRO A 45 -72.84 15.04 32.86
CA PRO A 45 -72.83 16.51 32.91
C PRO A 45 -71.62 17.12 33.66
N GLY A 46 -71.33 18.39 33.34
CA GLY A 46 -70.82 19.31 34.36
C GLY A 46 -69.41 19.85 34.14
N TYR A 47 -69.38 21.05 33.54
CA TYR A 47 -68.42 22.14 33.75
C TYR A 47 -67.38 21.96 34.88
N GLY A 48 -66.10 22.14 34.54
CA GLY A 48 -65.01 22.25 35.51
C GLY A 48 -63.66 22.50 34.85
N THR A 49 -63.38 23.76 34.56
CA THR A 49 -62.09 24.25 34.07
C THR A 49 -61.01 24.01 35.12
N HIS A 50 -60.12 23.04 34.91
CA HIS A 50 -58.81 23.02 35.56
C HIS A 50 -57.74 22.57 34.57
N ILE A 51 -56.95 23.54 34.14
CA ILE A 51 -55.68 23.37 33.45
C ILE A 51 -54.74 22.64 34.42
N GLY A 52 -54.66 21.32 34.26
CA GLY A 52 -53.64 20.49 34.88
C GLY A 52 -52.45 20.38 33.92
N THR A 53 -51.56 21.37 33.95
CA THR A 53 -50.24 21.25 33.35
C THR A 53 -49.51 20.14 34.12
N SER A 54 -49.43 18.96 33.52
CA SER A 54 -48.54 17.91 34.01
C SER A 54 -47.12 18.48 33.97
N PRO A 55 -46.35 18.52 35.07
CA PRO A 55 -44.99 19.01 35.02
C PRO A 55 -44.18 18.01 34.20
N VAL A 56 -43.70 18.46 33.04
CA VAL A 56 -42.56 17.85 32.36
C VAL A 56 -41.47 17.67 33.42
N PRO A 57 -40.91 16.46 33.61
CA PRO A 57 -39.82 16.29 34.57
C PRO A 57 -38.70 17.22 34.12
N THR A 58 -38.40 18.20 34.96
CA THR A 58 -37.34 19.18 34.73
C THR A 58 -36.03 18.42 34.65
N THR A 59 -35.58 18.17 33.41
CA THR A 59 -34.25 17.63 33.18
C THR A 59 -33.25 18.58 33.82
N PRO A 60 -32.32 18.08 34.63
CA PRO A 60 -31.35 18.92 35.32
C PRO A 60 -30.54 19.72 34.29
N PRO A 61 -30.23 21.01 34.55
CA PRO A 61 -29.62 21.91 33.56
C PRO A 61 -28.29 21.38 32.99
N GLU A 62 -27.54 20.63 33.80
CA GLU A 62 -26.31 19.96 33.39
C GLU A 62 -26.52 18.88 32.30
N GLU A 63 -27.66 18.18 32.33
CA GLU A 63 -27.98 17.13 31.34
C GLU A 63 -28.34 17.74 29.99
N GLU A 64 -29.09 18.85 30.00
CA GLU A 64 -29.39 19.62 28.79
C GLU A 64 -28.14 20.22 28.16
N ASP A 65 -27.22 20.75 28.98
CA ASP A 65 -25.97 21.33 28.49
C ASP A 65 -25.03 20.28 27.89
N LEU A 66 -24.93 19.10 28.51
CA LEU A 66 -24.18 17.98 27.94
C LEU A 66 -24.80 17.51 26.62
N ARG A 67 -26.13 17.38 26.54
CA ARG A 67 -26.84 17.03 25.31
C ARG A 67 -26.62 18.06 24.20
N ARG A 68 -26.66 19.36 24.51
CA ARG A 68 -26.37 20.44 23.53
C ARG A 68 -24.92 20.37 23.04
N ARG A 69 -23.95 20.10 23.92
CA ARG A 69 -22.53 19.92 23.53
C ARG A 69 -22.33 18.70 22.62
N LEU A 70 -22.98 17.58 22.95
CA LEU A 70 -22.96 16.35 22.14
C LEU A 70 -23.61 16.58 20.76
N LYS A 71 -24.81 17.17 20.73
CA LYS A 71 -25.50 17.52 19.47
C LYS A 71 -24.62 18.44 18.62
N TYR A 72 -24.04 19.48 19.21
CA TYR A 72 -23.13 20.38 18.51
C TYR A 72 -21.87 19.64 17.99
N PHE A 73 -21.34 18.64 18.69
CA PHE A 73 -20.17 17.88 18.24
C PHE A 73 -20.46 17.08 16.96
N PHE A 74 -21.60 16.38 16.88
CA PHE A 74 -21.98 15.54 15.75
C PHE A 74 -22.62 16.29 14.55
N MET A 75 -22.97 17.57 14.72
CA MET A 75 -23.51 18.39 13.63
C MET A 75 -22.53 18.62 12.47
N SER A 76 -23.08 18.78 11.26
CA SER A 76 -22.32 19.12 10.06
C SER A 76 -21.62 20.49 10.19
N PRO A 77 -20.52 20.76 9.47
CA PRO A 77 -19.87 22.07 9.49
C PRO A 77 -20.79 23.22 9.05
N CYS A 78 -21.68 22.97 8.08
CA CYS A 78 -22.67 23.95 7.62
C CYS A 78 -23.68 24.29 8.74
N ASP A 79 -24.11 23.29 9.51
CA ASP A 79 -25.01 23.51 10.64
C ASP A 79 -24.31 24.20 11.81
N LYS A 80 -23.03 23.89 12.04
CA LYS A 80 -22.18 24.59 13.01
C LYS A 80 -22.00 26.06 12.66
N PHE A 81 -21.87 26.38 11.36
CA PHE A 81 -21.83 27.75 10.86
C PHE A 81 -23.17 28.46 11.11
N ARG A 82 -24.30 27.84 10.76
CA ARG A 82 -25.64 28.40 11.05
C ARG A 82 -25.88 28.63 12.55
N ALA A 83 -25.41 27.73 13.41
CA ALA A 83 -25.63 27.82 14.85
C ALA A 83 -24.78 28.90 15.56
N LYS A 84 -23.50 29.07 15.19
CA LYS A 84 -22.56 29.97 15.89
C LYS A 84 -22.01 31.14 15.05
N GLY A 85 -22.28 31.19 13.75
CA GLY A 85 -21.77 32.24 12.84
C GLY A 85 -20.24 32.22 12.61
N ARG A 86 -19.51 31.22 13.11
CA ARG A 86 -18.04 31.15 13.00
C ARG A 86 -17.62 30.65 11.62
N LYS A 87 -16.93 31.49 10.84
CA LYS A 87 -16.41 31.14 9.50
C LYS A 87 -15.69 29.77 9.51
N PRO A 88 -15.94 28.88 8.51
CA PRO A 88 -15.42 27.51 8.50
C PRO A 88 -13.95 27.44 8.04
N CYS A 89 -13.04 28.09 8.76
CA CYS A 89 -11.60 28.14 8.41
C CYS A 89 -10.97 26.74 8.24
N LYS A 90 -11.44 25.74 9.00
CA LYS A 90 -10.98 24.35 8.85
C LYS A 90 -11.28 23.77 7.47
N LEU A 91 -12.46 24.05 6.93
CA LEU A 91 -12.86 23.54 5.61
C LEU A 91 -12.01 24.21 4.52
N MET A 92 -11.87 25.54 4.59
CA MET A 92 -11.05 26.30 3.65
C MET A 92 -9.59 25.86 3.66
N LEU A 93 -9.01 25.64 4.85
CA LEU A 93 -7.64 25.13 4.98
C LEU A 93 -7.47 23.77 4.31
N GLN A 94 -8.45 22.87 4.44
CA GLN A 94 -8.36 21.54 3.83
C GLN A 94 -8.48 21.60 2.30
N VAL A 95 -9.31 22.50 1.76
CA VAL A 95 -9.37 22.75 0.31
C VAL A 95 -8.04 23.29 -0.21
N VAL A 96 -7.45 24.27 0.48
CA VAL A 96 -6.12 24.80 0.15
C VAL A 96 -5.07 23.68 0.23
N LYS A 97 -5.11 22.84 1.27
CA LYS A 97 -4.20 21.70 1.43
C LYS A 97 -4.27 20.74 0.25
N ILE A 98 -5.47 20.38 -0.22
CA ILE A 98 -5.65 19.49 -1.37
C ILE A 98 -4.93 20.05 -2.60
N LEU A 99 -5.13 21.33 -2.89
CA LEU A 99 -4.51 21.98 -4.05
C LEU A 99 -2.99 22.06 -3.91
N VAL A 100 -2.50 22.51 -2.75
CA VAL A 100 -1.06 22.70 -2.49
C VAL A 100 -0.30 21.37 -2.53
N VAL A 101 -0.81 20.33 -1.87
CA VAL A 101 -0.16 18.99 -1.87
C VAL A 101 -0.21 18.35 -3.26
N THR A 102 -1.31 18.52 -4.01
CA THR A 102 -1.40 17.96 -5.37
C THR A 102 -0.43 18.65 -6.31
N VAL A 103 -0.31 19.98 -6.27
CA VAL A 103 0.67 20.73 -7.06
C VAL A 103 2.09 20.34 -6.67
N GLN A 104 2.37 20.15 -5.37
CA GLN A 104 3.66 19.66 -4.90
C GLN A 104 4.02 18.30 -5.51
N LEU A 105 3.08 17.35 -5.48
CA LEU A 105 3.28 16.02 -6.02
C LEU A 105 3.55 16.05 -7.52
N ILE A 106 2.83 16.89 -8.28
CA ILE A 106 3.04 17.02 -9.73
C ILE A 106 4.43 17.58 -10.02
N LEU A 107 4.83 18.67 -9.34
CA LEU A 107 6.15 19.27 -9.54
C LEU A 107 7.28 18.29 -9.18
N PHE A 108 7.15 17.58 -8.06
CA PHE A 108 8.10 16.54 -7.66
C PHE A 108 8.10 15.37 -8.65
N GLY A 109 6.94 14.92 -9.09
CA GLY A 109 6.77 13.81 -10.02
C GLY A 109 7.44 14.05 -11.37
N LEU A 110 7.34 15.26 -11.92
CA LEU A 110 8.01 15.63 -13.16
C LEU A 110 9.54 15.60 -13.02
N SER A 111 10.08 16.10 -11.91
CA SER A 111 11.53 16.03 -11.63
C SER A 111 11.99 14.59 -11.41
N ASN A 112 11.24 13.82 -10.62
CA ASN A 112 11.56 12.42 -10.34
C ASN A 112 11.52 11.55 -11.61
N GLN A 113 10.54 11.78 -12.50
CA GLN A 113 10.44 11.07 -13.76
C GLN A 113 11.71 11.26 -14.61
N LEU A 114 12.24 12.48 -14.69
CA LEU A 114 13.49 12.73 -15.42
C LEU A 114 14.69 11.99 -14.84
N VAL A 115 14.79 11.93 -13.51
CA VAL A 115 15.85 11.18 -12.82
C VAL A 115 15.75 9.68 -13.10
N VAL A 116 14.53 9.12 -13.02
CA VAL A 116 14.27 7.69 -13.27
C VAL A 116 14.52 7.34 -14.72
N THR A 117 13.98 8.11 -15.67
CA THR A 117 14.21 7.89 -17.10
C THR A 117 15.70 7.96 -17.43
N PHE A 118 16.43 8.95 -16.92
CA PHE A 118 17.88 9.00 -17.13
C PHE A 118 18.60 7.75 -16.58
N ARG A 119 18.22 7.26 -15.40
CA ARG A 119 18.80 6.02 -14.84
C ARG A 119 18.48 4.80 -15.70
N GLU A 120 17.24 4.65 -16.14
CA GLU A 120 16.78 3.51 -16.94
C GLU A 120 17.45 3.49 -18.32
N GLU A 121 17.47 4.61 -19.03
CA GLU A 121 18.10 4.74 -20.35
C GLU A 121 19.61 4.43 -20.30
N ASN A 122 20.33 4.93 -19.29
CA ASN A 122 21.74 4.57 -19.10
C ASN A 122 21.91 3.08 -18.80
N THR A 123 20.99 2.47 -18.05
CA THR A 123 21.04 1.03 -17.74
C THR A 123 20.84 0.19 -18.99
N ILE A 124 19.89 0.58 -19.85
CA ILE A 124 19.66 -0.07 -21.15
C ILE A 124 20.91 0.10 -22.03
N ALA A 125 21.46 1.31 -22.12
CA ALA A 125 22.69 1.55 -22.87
C ALA A 125 23.86 0.67 -22.37
N PHE A 126 24.04 0.52 -21.06
CA PHE A 126 25.07 -0.35 -20.49
C PHE A 126 24.85 -1.83 -20.82
N ARG A 127 23.60 -2.30 -20.89
CA ARG A 127 23.32 -3.67 -21.34
C ARG A 127 23.79 -3.89 -22.77
N HIS A 128 23.44 -2.98 -23.68
CA HIS A 128 23.86 -3.07 -25.09
C HIS A 128 25.38 -2.90 -25.29
N LEU A 129 26.04 -2.09 -24.47
CA LEU A 129 27.49 -1.88 -24.55
C LEU A 129 28.28 -3.07 -23.98
N PHE A 130 27.93 -3.56 -22.79
CA PHE A 130 28.76 -4.53 -22.06
C PHE A 130 28.33 -5.99 -22.23
N LEU A 131 27.09 -6.28 -22.64
CA LEU A 131 26.61 -7.65 -22.81
C LEU A 131 26.67 -8.04 -24.29
N LEU A 132 27.52 -9.02 -24.60
CA LEU A 132 27.72 -9.52 -25.96
C LEU A 132 26.42 -10.16 -26.51
N GLY A 133 25.86 -9.59 -27.58
CA GLY A 133 24.68 -10.14 -28.25
C GLY A 133 23.36 -9.95 -27.49
N TYR A 134 23.28 -8.95 -26.61
CA TYR A 134 22.05 -8.61 -25.90
C TYR A 134 20.96 -8.05 -26.84
N SER A 135 19.70 -8.37 -26.54
CA SER A 135 18.51 -7.86 -27.24
C SER A 135 17.42 -7.53 -26.22
N ASP A 136 16.65 -6.47 -26.50
CA ASP A 136 15.61 -6.02 -25.58
C ASP A 136 14.57 -7.13 -25.32
N GLY A 137 14.22 -7.34 -24.05
CA GLY A 137 13.28 -8.37 -23.60
C GLY A 137 13.89 -9.75 -23.32
N ALA A 138 15.21 -9.93 -23.46
CA ALA A 138 15.89 -11.20 -23.19
C ALA A 138 16.42 -11.35 -21.73
N ASP A 139 16.08 -10.44 -20.81
CA ASP A 139 16.68 -10.36 -19.46
C ASP A 139 16.63 -11.68 -18.66
N ASP A 140 15.55 -12.46 -18.80
CA ASP A 140 15.38 -13.73 -18.09
C ASP A 140 15.99 -14.95 -18.78
N THR A 141 16.29 -14.85 -20.08
CA THR A 141 16.77 -15.96 -20.93
C THR A 141 18.23 -15.82 -21.35
N PHE A 142 18.81 -14.63 -21.20
CA PHE A 142 20.19 -14.32 -21.56
C PHE A 142 21.19 -15.07 -20.65
N ALA A 143 21.91 -16.02 -21.24
CA ALA A 143 22.81 -16.92 -20.53
C ALA A 143 23.91 -17.47 -21.44
N ALA A 144 25.06 -17.83 -20.85
CA ALA A 144 26.10 -18.60 -21.51
C ALA A 144 25.91 -20.11 -21.30
N TYR A 145 26.19 -20.89 -22.34
CA TYR A 145 26.06 -22.36 -22.33
C TYR A 145 27.39 -23.09 -22.56
N THR A 146 28.38 -22.45 -23.20
CA THR A 146 29.71 -23.03 -23.41
C THR A 146 30.80 -22.27 -22.67
N ARG A 147 31.94 -22.94 -22.42
CA ARG A 147 33.09 -22.31 -21.76
C ARG A 147 33.63 -21.14 -22.58
N GLU A 148 33.73 -21.32 -23.89
CA GLU A 148 34.20 -20.29 -24.82
C GLU A 148 33.27 -19.08 -24.84
N GLN A 149 31.95 -19.30 -24.89
CA GLN A 149 30.97 -18.20 -24.81
C GLN A 149 31.10 -17.42 -23.51
N LEU A 150 31.34 -18.10 -22.38
CA LEU A 150 31.52 -17.41 -21.09
C LEU A 150 32.78 -16.55 -21.09
N TYR A 151 33.91 -17.09 -21.56
CA TYR A 151 35.15 -16.31 -21.66
C TYR A 151 35.00 -15.14 -22.61
N GLN A 152 34.40 -15.35 -23.79
CA GLN A 152 34.12 -14.29 -24.76
C GLN A 152 33.24 -13.20 -24.15
N ALA A 153 32.19 -13.55 -23.41
CA ALA A 153 31.33 -12.56 -22.76
C ALA A 153 32.05 -11.76 -21.68
N ILE A 154 32.90 -12.40 -20.87
CA ILE A 154 33.70 -11.74 -19.83
C ILE A 154 34.71 -10.78 -20.47
N PHE A 155 35.49 -11.26 -21.43
CA PHE A 155 36.53 -10.45 -22.08
C PHE A 155 35.93 -9.32 -22.91
N TYR A 156 34.83 -9.58 -23.63
CA TYR A 156 34.09 -8.53 -24.33
C TYR A 156 33.67 -7.39 -23.39
N ALA A 157 33.12 -7.70 -22.22
CA ALA A 157 32.72 -6.67 -21.26
C ALA A 157 33.91 -5.83 -20.77
N VAL A 158 35.07 -6.44 -20.53
CA VAL A 158 36.30 -5.74 -20.12
C VAL A 158 36.89 -4.91 -21.26
N ASP A 159 36.94 -5.45 -22.47
CA ASP A 159 37.45 -4.76 -23.66
C ASP A 159 36.57 -3.55 -24.01
N GLN A 160 35.24 -3.70 -23.94
CA GLN A 160 34.28 -2.61 -24.11
C GLN A 160 34.43 -1.54 -23.01
N TYR A 161 34.75 -1.95 -21.79
CA TYR A 161 35.06 -1.00 -20.71
C TYR A 161 36.31 -0.19 -21.02
N LEU A 162 37.37 -0.80 -21.56
CA LEU A 162 38.62 -0.11 -21.90
C LEU A 162 38.47 0.82 -23.12
N MET A 163 37.63 0.45 -24.09
CA MET A 163 37.35 1.25 -25.30
C MET A 163 36.14 2.20 -25.15
N LEU A 164 35.57 2.32 -23.95
CA LEU A 164 34.33 3.05 -23.70
C LEU A 164 34.31 4.49 -24.25
N PRO A 165 35.38 5.32 -24.13
CA PRO A 165 35.38 6.69 -24.62
C PRO A 165 35.29 6.81 -26.15
N GLU A 166 35.70 5.76 -26.88
CA GLU A 166 35.70 5.74 -28.34
C GLU A 166 34.41 5.14 -28.92
N VAL A 167 33.82 4.15 -28.24
CA VAL A 167 32.66 3.40 -28.72
C VAL A 167 31.33 4.02 -28.28
N SER A 168 31.27 4.61 -27.08
CA SER A 168 30.00 5.05 -26.51
C SER A 168 29.52 6.40 -27.03
N LEU A 169 28.20 6.54 -27.21
CA LEU A 169 27.56 7.82 -27.55
C LEU A 169 27.45 8.76 -26.33
N GLY A 170 27.40 8.19 -25.14
CA GLY A 170 27.32 8.93 -23.87
C GLY A 170 28.72 9.33 -23.39
N ARG A 171 28.82 10.48 -22.71
CA ARG A 171 30.10 10.92 -22.14
C ARG A 171 30.30 10.33 -20.75
N TYR A 172 31.03 9.22 -20.69
CA TYR A 172 31.36 8.55 -19.43
C TYR A 172 32.81 8.83 -19.00
N ALA A 173 33.03 8.97 -17.70
CA ALA A 173 34.35 9.10 -17.10
C ALA A 173 34.59 7.99 -16.08
N TYR A 174 35.80 7.43 -16.06
CA TYR A 174 36.18 6.41 -15.10
C TYR A 174 36.36 6.95 -13.69
N VAL A 175 36.14 6.10 -12.69
CA VAL A 175 36.36 6.41 -11.28
C VAL A 175 37.50 5.53 -10.76
N ARG A 176 38.64 6.13 -10.41
CA ARG A 176 39.73 5.43 -9.70
C ARG A 176 39.24 4.99 -8.32
N GLY A 177 39.52 3.75 -7.93
CA GLY A 177 38.94 3.10 -6.75
C GLY A 177 37.47 2.70 -6.91
N GLY A 178 36.91 2.85 -8.11
CA GLY A 178 35.52 2.52 -8.44
C GLY A 178 35.22 1.03 -8.48
N GLY A 179 36.25 0.16 -8.50
CA GLY A 179 36.09 -1.29 -8.47
C GLY A 179 35.56 -1.83 -7.14
N GLY A 180 35.33 -0.98 -6.14
CA GLY A 180 34.76 -1.34 -4.83
C GLY A 180 35.81 -1.77 -3.81
N PRO A 181 35.40 -2.32 -2.64
CA PRO A 181 36.34 -2.68 -1.57
C PRO A 181 37.36 -3.75 -1.98
N TRP A 182 37.06 -4.53 -3.02
CA TRP A 182 37.91 -5.62 -3.53
C TRP A 182 38.98 -5.16 -4.54
N ALA A 183 38.97 -3.88 -4.91
CA ALA A 183 39.76 -3.34 -6.00
C ALA A 183 41.09 -2.70 -5.56
N ASN A 184 41.39 -2.58 -4.27
CA ASN A 184 42.59 -1.91 -3.72
C ASN A 184 42.97 -0.59 -4.43
N GLY A 185 41.99 0.18 -4.93
CA GLY A 185 42.22 1.43 -5.66
C GLY A 185 42.06 1.36 -7.19
N SER A 186 41.84 0.18 -7.79
CA SER A 186 41.60 0.03 -9.22
C SER A 186 40.20 0.50 -9.64
N ALA A 187 40.06 0.86 -10.92
CA ALA A 187 38.82 1.36 -11.51
C ALA A 187 37.82 0.25 -11.86
N LEU A 188 38.31 -0.94 -12.27
CA LEU A 188 37.53 -2.14 -12.50
C LEU A 188 38.08 -3.33 -11.70
N ALA A 189 37.17 -4.15 -11.16
CA ALA A 189 37.47 -5.40 -10.48
C ALA A 189 36.73 -6.56 -11.15
N LEU A 190 37.48 -7.53 -11.65
CA LEU A 190 36.99 -8.80 -12.19
C LEU A 190 37.24 -9.90 -11.15
N CYS A 191 36.18 -10.33 -10.47
CA CYS A 191 36.28 -11.28 -9.38
C CYS A 191 35.60 -12.61 -9.72
N GLN A 192 36.27 -13.72 -9.43
CA GLN A 192 35.66 -15.04 -9.39
C GLN A 192 35.43 -15.46 -7.94
N ARG A 193 34.25 -16.02 -7.64
CA ARG A 193 33.97 -16.66 -6.36
C ARG A 193 33.81 -18.15 -6.56
N TYR A 194 34.51 -18.93 -5.75
CA TYR A 194 34.51 -20.39 -5.87
C TYR A 194 34.65 -21.06 -4.51
N TYR A 195 34.21 -22.31 -4.41
CA TYR A 195 34.38 -23.11 -3.20
C TYR A 195 35.85 -23.45 -2.97
N HIS A 196 36.31 -23.38 -1.72
CA HIS A 196 37.70 -23.63 -1.36
C HIS A 196 38.19 -24.99 -1.91
N ARG A 197 37.42 -26.05 -1.62
CA ARG A 197 37.51 -27.37 -2.26
C ARG A 197 36.17 -27.70 -2.93
N GLY A 198 36.23 -28.34 -4.10
CA GLY A 198 35.03 -28.71 -4.86
C GLY A 198 35.39 -29.78 -5.88
N HIS A 199 35.78 -30.95 -5.41
CA HIS A 199 35.95 -32.11 -6.27
C HIS A 199 34.58 -32.77 -6.44
N VAL A 200 34.09 -32.85 -7.67
CA VAL A 200 32.82 -33.50 -8.00
C VAL A 200 33.12 -34.43 -9.17
N ASP A 201 32.93 -35.72 -8.95
CA ASP A 201 33.08 -36.75 -9.98
C ASP A 201 31.73 -37.47 -10.19
N PRO A 202 30.92 -37.01 -11.16
CA PRO A 202 29.64 -37.64 -11.48
C PRO A 202 29.79 -39.06 -12.03
N ALA A 203 30.96 -39.48 -12.52
CA ALA A 203 31.14 -40.83 -13.04
C ALA A 203 31.24 -41.86 -11.90
N ASN A 204 31.80 -41.45 -10.76
CA ASN A 204 31.95 -42.27 -9.56
C ASN A 204 30.90 -41.97 -8.48
N ASP A 205 29.93 -41.08 -8.73
CA ASP A 205 28.93 -40.60 -7.75
C ASP A 205 29.55 -40.06 -6.43
N THR A 206 30.76 -39.49 -6.50
CA THR A 206 31.49 -38.97 -5.33
C THR A 206 31.71 -37.45 -5.39
N PHE A 207 31.72 -36.81 -4.22
CA PHE A 207 32.05 -35.39 -4.09
C PHE A 207 32.76 -35.09 -2.76
N ASP A 208 33.70 -34.14 -2.79
CA ASP A 208 34.34 -33.53 -1.62
C ASP A 208 34.31 -32.00 -1.78
N ILE A 209 33.46 -31.33 -1.00
CA ILE A 209 33.20 -29.90 -1.10
C ILE A 209 33.41 -29.24 0.26
N ASP A 210 34.25 -28.21 0.28
CA ASP A 210 34.39 -27.28 1.39
C ASP A 210 33.60 -26.00 1.03
N PRO A 211 32.47 -25.72 1.69
CA PRO A 211 31.57 -24.63 1.32
C PRO A 211 32.14 -23.23 1.59
N ARG A 212 33.35 -23.13 2.16
CA ARG A 212 34.04 -21.85 2.35
C ARG A 212 34.27 -21.17 0.99
N VAL A 213 33.75 -19.95 0.85
CA VAL A 213 33.86 -19.18 -0.39
C VAL A 213 35.19 -18.44 -0.42
N VAL A 214 35.98 -18.69 -1.46
CA VAL A 214 37.19 -17.94 -1.76
C VAL A 214 36.87 -16.97 -2.89
N THR A 215 37.29 -15.72 -2.74
CA THR A 215 37.15 -14.67 -3.76
C THR A 215 38.54 -14.32 -4.27
N ASP A 216 38.70 -14.35 -5.59
CA ASP A 216 39.94 -14.03 -6.28
C ASP A 216 39.64 -12.97 -7.34
N CYS A 217 40.33 -11.84 -7.27
CA CYS A 217 40.02 -10.64 -8.04
C CYS A 217 41.22 -10.16 -8.83
N ILE A 218 41.00 -9.90 -10.12
CA ILE A 218 41.95 -9.24 -11.01
C ILE A 218 41.55 -7.77 -11.13
N GLN A 219 42.54 -6.90 -10.96
CA GLN A 219 42.38 -5.46 -11.04
C GLN A 219 42.73 -4.99 -12.45
N VAL A 220 41.86 -4.16 -13.03
CA VAL A 220 42.07 -3.58 -14.36
C VAL A 220 41.84 -2.09 -14.26
N ASP A 221 42.84 -1.33 -14.71
CA ASP A 221 42.77 0.12 -14.80
C ASP A 221 42.72 0.55 -16.27
N PRO A 222 41.84 1.51 -16.63
CA PRO A 222 41.80 2.05 -17.98
C PRO A 222 43.10 2.80 -18.27
N PRO A 223 43.55 2.85 -19.54
CA PRO A 223 44.69 3.66 -19.91
C PRO A 223 44.45 5.11 -19.52
N ASP A 224 45.41 5.73 -18.85
CA ASP A 224 45.41 7.18 -18.70
C ASP A 224 45.43 7.81 -20.10
N ARG A 225 44.75 8.96 -20.26
CA ARG A 225 44.65 9.76 -21.50
C ARG A 225 45.92 9.66 -22.36
N PRO A 226 45.80 9.72 -23.71
CA PRO A 226 46.92 9.45 -24.61
C PRO A 226 48.15 10.20 -24.13
N PRO A 227 49.25 9.50 -23.81
CA PRO A 227 50.47 10.18 -23.47
C PRO A 227 50.87 11.04 -24.68
N ASP A 228 51.18 12.32 -24.44
CA ASP A 228 51.90 13.17 -25.38
C ASP A 228 53.35 12.65 -25.52
N ILE A 229 53.53 11.40 -25.95
CA ILE A 229 54.81 10.72 -26.07
C ILE A 229 54.92 10.14 -27.49
N PRO A 230 56.07 10.32 -28.19
CA PRO A 230 56.24 9.89 -29.57
C PRO A 230 56.06 8.38 -29.78
N ILE A 231 55.53 8.06 -30.95
CA ILE A 231 55.17 6.73 -31.46
C ILE A 231 56.44 5.94 -31.81
N GLU A 232 57.26 5.55 -30.83
CA GLU A 232 58.37 4.59 -31.06
C GLU A 232 58.48 3.51 -29.98
N ASP A 233 57.80 3.64 -28.83
CA ASP A 233 57.84 2.64 -27.74
C ASP A 233 56.52 1.87 -27.53
N LEU A 234 55.67 1.79 -28.57
CA LEU A 234 54.33 1.16 -28.46
C LEU A 234 54.38 -0.38 -28.33
N ASP A 235 55.51 -1.00 -28.68
CA ASP A 235 55.69 -2.46 -28.62
C ASP A 235 56.08 -2.98 -27.21
N LEU A 236 56.28 -2.09 -26.23
CA LEU A 236 56.68 -2.46 -24.86
C LEU A 236 55.57 -2.27 -23.80
N LEU A 237 54.36 -1.86 -24.20
CA LEU A 237 53.18 -1.71 -23.30
C LEU A 237 52.33 -2.98 -23.15
N ASP A 238 52.84 -4.13 -23.60
CA ASP A 238 52.16 -5.44 -23.52
C ASP A 238 52.06 -5.97 -22.07
N SER A 239 52.63 -5.25 -21.10
CA SER A 239 52.55 -5.54 -19.66
C SER A 239 51.18 -5.25 -19.03
N SER A 240 50.18 -4.76 -19.80
CA SER A 240 48.83 -4.44 -19.30
C SER A 240 47.78 -5.56 -19.51
N THR A 241 48.14 -6.72 -20.07
CA THR A 241 47.20 -7.82 -20.38
C THR A 241 46.99 -8.84 -19.24
N SER A 242 47.07 -8.42 -17.97
CA SER A 242 46.93 -9.33 -16.82
C SER A 242 45.58 -10.06 -16.75
N TYR A 243 44.50 -9.48 -17.29
CA TYR A 243 43.16 -10.07 -17.22
C TYR A 243 42.93 -11.19 -18.24
N LYS A 244 43.70 -11.24 -19.33
CA LYS A 244 43.62 -12.30 -20.34
C LYS A 244 44.14 -13.65 -19.82
N ASN A 245 44.91 -13.64 -18.74
CA ASN A 245 45.38 -14.84 -18.02
C ASN A 245 44.34 -15.39 -17.01
N LEU A 246 43.08 -14.95 -17.06
CA LEU A 246 42.02 -15.46 -16.20
C LEU A 246 41.76 -16.95 -16.46
N THR A 247 42.02 -17.79 -15.45
CA THR A 247 41.66 -19.22 -15.48
C THR A 247 40.47 -19.48 -14.55
N LEU A 248 39.30 -19.71 -15.12
CA LEU A 248 38.08 -20.01 -14.37
C LEU A 248 38.04 -21.45 -13.88
N LYS A 249 37.79 -21.64 -12.59
CA LYS A 249 37.68 -22.96 -11.95
C LYS A 249 36.25 -23.50 -12.03
N PHE A 250 35.78 -23.84 -13.23
CA PHE A 250 34.37 -24.23 -13.51
C PHE A 250 33.79 -25.28 -12.54
N HIS A 251 34.58 -26.29 -12.14
CA HIS A 251 34.13 -27.38 -11.26
C HIS A 251 33.70 -26.91 -9.86
N LYS A 252 34.19 -25.74 -9.41
CA LYS A 252 33.88 -25.17 -8.10
C LYS A 252 33.46 -23.70 -8.15
N LEU A 253 33.19 -23.18 -9.34
CA LEU A 253 32.82 -21.79 -9.60
C LEU A 253 31.39 -21.52 -9.17
N ILE A 254 31.21 -20.54 -8.29
CA ILE A 254 29.89 -20.09 -7.82
C ILE A 254 29.38 -18.99 -8.74
N ASN A 255 30.18 -17.94 -8.95
CA ASN A 255 29.88 -16.87 -9.88
C ASN A 255 31.14 -16.10 -10.28
N VAL A 256 31.03 -15.34 -11.37
CA VAL A 256 32.00 -14.31 -11.76
C VAL A 256 31.29 -12.97 -11.71
N THR A 257 31.97 -11.93 -11.22
CA THR A 257 31.43 -10.58 -11.13
C THR A 257 32.42 -9.58 -11.71
N ILE A 258 31.93 -8.69 -12.55
CA ILE A 258 32.67 -7.52 -13.04
C ILE A 258 32.05 -6.30 -12.37
N HIS A 259 32.83 -5.55 -11.63
CA HIS A 259 32.37 -4.37 -10.90
C HIS A 259 33.24 -3.15 -11.26
N PHE A 260 32.58 -2.07 -11.65
CA PHE A 260 33.23 -0.79 -11.94
C PHE A 260 32.25 0.37 -11.74
N GLN A 261 32.80 1.59 -11.68
CA GLN A 261 32.00 2.81 -11.59
C GLN A 261 32.26 3.75 -12.77
N LEU A 262 31.18 4.33 -13.29
CA LEU A 262 31.20 5.33 -14.36
C LEU A 262 30.53 6.61 -13.90
N LYS A 263 31.15 7.75 -14.19
CA LYS A 263 30.58 9.09 -13.98
C LYS A 263 30.02 9.65 -15.27
N THR A 264 28.87 10.29 -15.18
CA THR A 264 28.26 11.03 -16.28
C THR A 264 27.51 12.25 -15.73
N ILE A 265 27.11 13.15 -16.63
CA ILE A 265 26.39 14.38 -16.29
C ILE A 265 25.04 14.34 -16.98
N ASN A 266 23.97 14.57 -16.22
CA ASN A 266 22.62 14.63 -16.79
C ASN A 266 22.35 16.02 -17.38
N LEU A 267 22.57 16.16 -18.68
CA LEU A 267 22.29 17.41 -19.41
C LEU A 267 20.79 17.66 -19.65
N GLN A 268 19.93 16.65 -19.50
CA GLN A 268 18.49 16.78 -19.72
C GLN A 268 17.85 17.76 -18.73
N SER A 269 18.42 17.91 -17.53
CA SER A 269 17.98 18.88 -16.52
C SER A 269 18.01 20.34 -17.01
N LEU A 270 18.85 20.66 -18.00
CA LEU A 270 18.93 22.00 -18.60
C LEU A 270 17.63 22.42 -19.29
N ILE A 271 16.87 21.47 -19.82
CA ILE A 271 15.57 21.74 -20.48
C ILE A 271 14.60 22.40 -19.49
N ASN A 272 14.71 22.05 -18.20
CA ASN A 272 13.87 22.57 -17.13
C ASN A 272 14.47 23.76 -16.40
N ASN A 273 15.54 24.37 -16.92
CA ASN A 273 16.36 25.40 -16.26
C ASN A 273 16.91 24.95 -14.90
N GLU A 274 17.13 23.65 -14.71
CA GLU A 274 17.78 23.08 -13.53
C GLU A 274 19.27 22.87 -13.79
N ILE A 275 20.07 22.93 -12.71
CA ILE A 275 21.50 22.66 -12.80
C ILE A 275 21.71 21.16 -13.03
N PRO A 276 22.56 20.75 -14.01
CA PRO A 276 22.90 19.36 -14.24
C PRO A 276 23.51 18.71 -13.00
N ASP A 277 22.98 17.54 -12.63
CA ASP A 277 23.55 16.70 -11.59
C ASP A 277 24.64 15.77 -12.14
N CYS A 278 25.62 15.47 -11.29
CA CYS A 278 26.67 14.51 -11.58
C CYS A 278 26.24 13.13 -11.07
N TYR A 279 26.11 12.16 -11.97
CA TYR A 279 25.74 10.78 -11.66
C TYR A 279 26.98 9.90 -11.60
N THR A 280 27.04 9.04 -10.60
CA THR A 280 28.00 7.92 -10.54
C THR A 280 27.22 6.62 -10.58
N PHE A 281 27.34 5.87 -11.66
CA PHE A 281 26.76 4.56 -11.83
C PHE A 281 27.74 3.49 -11.37
N SER A 282 27.36 2.71 -10.37
CA SER A 282 28.01 1.45 -10.02
C SER A 282 27.39 0.35 -10.87
N VAL A 283 28.19 -0.22 -11.76
CA VAL A 283 27.77 -1.28 -12.68
C VAL A 283 28.29 -2.61 -12.15
N LEU A 284 27.40 -3.58 -12.00
CA LEU A 284 27.72 -4.94 -11.58
C LEU A 284 27.21 -5.92 -12.64
N ILE A 285 28.13 -6.58 -13.33
CA ILE A 285 27.81 -7.69 -14.23
C ILE A 285 28.05 -8.98 -13.48
N THR A 286 27.02 -9.82 -13.35
CA THR A 286 27.06 -11.08 -12.62
C THR A 286 26.81 -12.25 -13.57
N PHE A 287 27.74 -13.20 -13.58
CA PHE A 287 27.64 -14.49 -14.24
C PHE A 287 27.33 -15.54 -13.16
N ASP A 288 26.06 -15.89 -12.95
CA ASP A 288 25.64 -16.73 -11.83
C ASP A 288 25.66 -18.23 -12.18
N ASN A 289 26.51 -19.01 -11.52
CA ASN A 289 26.61 -20.47 -11.69
C ASN A 289 26.18 -21.25 -10.43
N LYS A 290 25.46 -20.64 -9.49
CA LYS A 290 25.05 -21.30 -8.23
C LYS A 290 24.28 -22.61 -8.42
N ALA A 291 23.52 -22.71 -9.51
CA ALA A 291 22.73 -23.90 -9.82
C ALA A 291 23.55 -25.06 -10.42
N HIS A 292 24.78 -24.80 -10.90
CA HIS A 292 25.65 -25.77 -11.58
C HIS A 292 24.93 -26.60 -12.68
N SER A 293 23.96 -25.99 -13.38
CA SER A 293 23.07 -26.68 -14.33
C SER A 293 23.58 -26.67 -15.78
N GLY A 294 24.80 -26.20 -16.03
CA GLY A 294 25.34 -25.99 -17.38
C GLY A 294 24.79 -24.74 -18.10
N ARG A 295 23.95 -23.94 -17.44
CA ARG A 295 23.47 -22.64 -17.91
C ARG A 295 23.86 -21.55 -16.92
N ILE A 296 24.63 -20.56 -17.39
CA ILE A 296 25.09 -19.44 -16.56
C ILE A 296 24.34 -18.18 -17.01
N PRO A 297 23.24 -17.78 -16.35
CA PRO A 297 22.58 -16.50 -16.61
C PRO A 297 23.54 -15.33 -16.36
N ILE A 298 23.47 -14.35 -17.25
CA ILE A 298 24.28 -13.13 -17.20
C ILE A 298 23.35 -11.96 -16.92
N ARG A 299 23.64 -11.20 -15.87
CA ARG A 299 22.82 -10.06 -15.45
C ARG A 299 23.67 -8.82 -15.27
N LEU A 300 23.15 -7.67 -15.69
CA LEU A 300 23.75 -6.37 -15.44
C LEU A 300 22.81 -5.56 -14.56
N GLU A 301 23.32 -5.20 -13.38
CA GLU A 301 22.63 -4.38 -12.39
C GLU A 301 23.35 -3.04 -12.24
N THR A 302 22.59 -1.97 -12.09
CA THR A 302 23.11 -0.61 -11.94
C THR A 302 22.56 0.06 -10.69
N GLN A 303 23.45 0.71 -9.95
CA GLN A 303 23.10 1.57 -8.83
C GLN A 303 23.60 2.98 -9.13
N ALA A 304 22.70 3.97 -9.08
CA ALA A 304 23.05 5.35 -9.36
C ALA A 304 23.21 6.12 -8.04
N HIS A 305 24.34 6.82 -7.91
CA HIS A 305 24.57 7.80 -6.86
C HIS A 305 24.59 9.20 -7.46
N ILE A 306 23.83 10.12 -6.86
CA ILE A 306 23.59 11.48 -7.38
C ILE A 306 24.30 12.47 -6.46
N GLN A 307 25.10 13.36 -7.03
CA GLN A 307 25.83 14.40 -6.31
C GLN A 307 25.88 15.71 -7.13
N GLU A 308 26.06 16.84 -6.45
CA GLU A 308 26.30 18.11 -7.13
C GLU A 308 27.66 18.13 -7.82
N CYS A 309 27.70 18.74 -9.00
CA CYS A 309 28.96 19.01 -9.70
C CYS A 309 29.69 20.19 -9.02
N LYS A 310 31.02 20.13 -8.87
CA LYS A 310 31.82 21.13 -8.11
C LYS A 310 31.74 22.57 -8.65
N HIS A 311 31.58 22.76 -9.96
CA HIS A 311 31.57 24.08 -10.61
C HIS A 311 30.57 24.13 -11.78
N PRO A 312 29.25 24.27 -11.52
CA PRO A 312 28.28 24.44 -12.58
C PRO A 312 28.25 25.91 -13.05
N SER A 313 28.60 26.18 -14.31
CA SER A 313 28.44 27.50 -14.92
C SER A 313 27.35 27.45 -16.00
N VAL A 314 26.14 27.93 -15.67
CA VAL A 314 25.01 28.02 -16.62
C VAL A 314 24.53 29.47 -16.67
N SER A 315 24.41 30.04 -17.88
CA SER A 315 24.16 31.47 -18.12
C SER A 315 22.73 31.94 -17.85
N ARG A 316 21.81 31.05 -17.48
CA ARG A 316 20.41 31.36 -17.18
C ARG A 316 19.96 30.52 -15.98
N HIS A 317 19.99 31.12 -14.79
CA HIS A 317 19.59 30.45 -13.55
C HIS A 317 18.07 30.61 -13.34
N GLY A 318 17.36 29.50 -13.11
CA GLY A 318 15.99 29.51 -12.61
C GLY A 318 15.99 29.51 -11.08
N ASP A 319 15.12 30.31 -10.46
CA ASP A 319 15.08 30.49 -9.00
C ASP A 319 14.65 29.21 -8.26
N ASN A 320 15.62 28.44 -7.74
CA ASN A 320 15.37 27.38 -6.76
C ASN A 320 14.61 27.88 -5.52
N SER A 321 14.68 29.19 -5.24
CA SER A 321 13.96 29.84 -4.15
C SER A 321 12.44 29.65 -4.21
N PHE A 322 11.85 29.55 -5.42
CA PHE A 322 10.40 29.38 -5.54
C PHE A 322 9.93 28.00 -5.09
N ARG A 323 10.68 26.93 -5.43
CA ARG A 323 10.35 25.55 -5.05
C ARG A 323 10.48 25.34 -3.54
N LEU A 324 11.58 25.84 -2.95
CA LEU A 324 11.79 25.80 -1.52
C LEU A 324 10.70 26.58 -0.76
N LEU A 325 10.35 27.79 -1.23
CA LEU A 325 9.27 28.58 -0.65
C LEU A 325 7.94 27.82 -0.71
N PHE A 326 7.64 27.18 -1.84
CA PHE A 326 6.44 26.39 -2.01
C PHE A 326 6.38 25.19 -1.04
N ASP A 327 7.48 24.47 -0.85
CA ASP A 327 7.55 23.37 0.12
C ASP A 327 7.39 23.84 1.57
N VAL A 328 7.92 25.02 1.92
CA VAL A 328 7.68 25.64 3.23
C VAL A 328 6.20 25.97 3.42
N VAL A 329 5.53 26.50 2.40
CA VAL A 329 4.07 26.75 2.43
C VAL A 329 3.28 25.46 2.61
N VAL A 330 3.70 24.35 1.98
CA VAL A 330 3.10 23.03 2.18
C VAL A 330 3.21 22.60 3.65
N ILE A 331 4.42 22.67 4.23
CA ILE A 331 4.67 22.30 5.64
C ILE A 331 3.81 23.14 6.58
N LEU A 332 3.74 24.45 6.39
CA LEU A 332 2.93 25.35 7.21
C LEU A 332 1.44 25.00 7.13
N THR A 333 0.93 24.77 5.92
CA THR A 333 -0.47 24.40 5.68
C THR A 333 -0.82 23.05 6.32
N CYS A 334 0.05 22.06 6.17
CA CYS A 334 -0.12 20.72 6.74
C CYS A 334 0.01 20.74 8.27
N SER A 335 0.93 21.53 8.82
CA SER A 335 1.11 21.68 10.27
C SER A 335 -0.11 22.33 10.91
N LEU A 336 -0.66 23.38 10.29
CA LEU A 336 -1.91 24.00 10.76
C LEU A 336 -3.10 23.03 10.66
N SER A 337 -3.18 22.24 9.59
CA SER A 337 -4.17 21.17 9.43
C SER A 337 -4.06 20.14 10.55
N PHE A 338 -2.85 19.64 10.79
CA PHE A 338 -2.54 18.65 11.82
C PHE A 338 -2.96 19.16 13.19
N LEU A 339 -2.56 20.38 13.58
CA LEU A 339 -2.91 20.97 14.87
C LEU A 339 -4.43 21.11 15.06
N LEU A 340 -5.14 21.56 14.02
CA LEU A 340 -6.60 21.73 14.07
C LEU A 340 -7.35 20.38 14.12
N CYS A 341 -6.87 19.36 13.42
CA CYS A 341 -7.42 18.02 13.44
C CYS A 341 -7.10 17.29 14.75
N ALA A 342 -5.85 17.33 15.22
CA ALA A 342 -5.42 16.79 16.51
C ALA A 342 -6.21 17.42 17.66
N ARG A 343 -6.41 18.74 17.66
CA ARG A 343 -7.29 19.42 18.63
C ARG A 343 -8.74 18.93 18.55
N SER A 344 -9.22 18.58 17.36
CA SER A 344 -10.59 18.08 17.18
C SER A 344 -10.74 16.66 17.72
N LEU A 345 -9.72 15.81 17.52
CA LEU A 345 -9.63 14.47 18.11
C LEU A 345 -9.54 14.53 19.63
N LEU A 346 -8.67 15.38 20.18
CA LEU A 346 -8.54 15.58 21.63
C LEU A 346 -9.85 16.04 22.26
N ARG A 347 -10.57 16.96 21.61
CA ARG A 347 -11.92 17.37 22.06
C ARG A 347 -12.92 16.22 22.02
N GLY A 348 -12.85 15.35 21.01
CA GLY A 348 -13.69 14.15 20.94
C GLY A 348 -13.41 13.20 22.11
N PHE A 349 -12.14 12.96 22.41
CA PHE A 349 -11.72 12.11 23.54
C PHE A 349 -12.10 12.70 24.90
N LEU A 350 -11.92 14.01 25.10
CA LEU A 350 -12.37 14.69 26.32
C LEU A 350 -13.88 14.58 26.50
N LEU A 351 -14.66 14.83 25.44
CA LEU A 351 -16.12 14.74 25.48
C LEU A 351 -16.62 13.31 25.71
N GLN A 352 -15.91 12.33 25.15
CA GLN A 352 -16.16 10.91 25.38
C GLN A 352 -15.95 10.55 26.85
N ASN A 353 -14.83 10.98 27.46
CA ASN A 353 -14.57 10.73 28.88
C ASN A 353 -15.60 11.40 29.79
N GLU A 354 -16.02 12.63 29.46
CA GLU A 354 -17.10 13.34 30.16
C GLU A 354 -18.43 12.58 30.07
N PHE A 355 -18.78 12.08 28.88
CA PHE A 355 -20.00 11.29 28.66
C PHE A 355 -19.98 9.94 29.39
N VAL A 356 -18.87 9.20 29.34
CA VAL A 356 -18.70 7.93 30.06
C VAL A 356 -18.82 8.16 31.57
N ALA A 357 -18.14 9.19 32.11
CA ALA A 357 -18.19 9.51 33.53
C ALA A 357 -19.59 9.97 33.97
N PHE A 358 -20.34 10.65 33.10
CA PHE A 358 -21.73 11.05 33.34
C PHE A 358 -22.68 9.85 33.35
N MET A 359 -22.58 8.96 32.36
CA MET A 359 -23.43 7.77 32.25
C MET A 359 -23.20 6.80 33.41
N TRP A 360 -21.94 6.63 33.84
CA TRP A 360 -21.60 5.86 35.02
C TRP A 360 -22.22 6.47 36.29
N ARG A 361 -22.02 7.77 36.53
CA ARG A 361 -22.49 8.45 37.76
C ARG A 361 -24.01 8.54 37.86
N ARG A 362 -24.72 8.80 36.77
CA ARG A 362 -26.15 9.15 36.80
C ARG A 362 -27.07 7.99 36.43
N ARG A 363 -26.61 7.08 35.58
CA ARG A 363 -27.41 5.95 35.08
C ARG A 363 -26.85 4.59 35.49
N GLY A 364 -25.68 4.54 36.16
CA GLY A 364 -25.07 3.30 36.67
C GLY A 364 -24.75 2.28 35.56
N ARG A 365 -24.55 2.74 34.32
CA ARG A 365 -24.37 1.89 33.14
C ARG A 365 -22.98 2.05 32.54
N GLU A 366 -22.38 0.93 32.14
CA GLU A 366 -21.15 0.91 31.35
C GLU A 366 -21.46 1.07 29.86
N ILE A 367 -20.75 2.00 29.22
CA ILE A 367 -20.83 2.21 27.77
C ILE A 367 -19.90 1.23 27.06
N SER A 368 -20.43 0.56 26.03
CA SER A 368 -19.68 -0.38 25.20
C SER A 368 -18.52 0.29 24.44
N LEU A 369 -17.48 -0.48 24.09
CA LEU A 369 -16.34 0.02 23.33
C LEU A 369 -16.74 0.51 21.91
N TRP A 370 -17.81 -0.06 21.33
CA TRP A 370 -18.32 0.31 20.01
C TRP A 370 -18.98 1.70 20.00
N GLU A 371 -19.76 2.03 21.03
CA GLU A 371 -20.32 3.38 21.21
C GLU A 371 -19.23 4.40 21.51
N ARG A 372 -18.19 3.99 22.25
CA ARG A 372 -16.99 4.80 22.48
C ARG A 372 -16.28 5.14 21.16
N LEU A 373 -16.16 4.19 20.23
CA LEU A 373 -15.57 4.42 18.91
C LEU A 373 -16.38 5.41 18.05
N GLU A 374 -17.67 5.62 18.32
CA GLU A 374 -18.50 6.59 17.58
C GLU A 374 -18.06 8.05 17.80
N PHE A 375 -17.44 8.35 18.95
CA PHE A 375 -16.84 9.66 19.24
C PHE A 375 -15.54 9.91 18.43
N VAL A 376 -14.86 8.84 18.02
CA VAL A 376 -13.62 8.90 17.26
C VAL A 376 -13.94 9.02 15.78
N ASN A 377 -13.80 10.23 15.23
CA ASN A 377 -14.06 10.46 13.82
C ASN A 377 -12.88 9.95 12.97
N GLY A 378 -13.07 8.79 12.32
CA GLY A 378 -12.07 8.16 11.45
C GLY A 378 -11.54 9.06 10.33
N TRP A 379 -12.35 10.01 9.83
CA TRP A 379 -11.87 10.99 8.85
C TRP A 379 -10.78 11.92 9.40
N TYR A 380 -10.85 12.28 10.68
CA TYR A 380 -9.78 13.09 11.29
C TYR A 380 -8.51 12.27 11.49
N ILE A 381 -8.60 10.97 11.80
CA ILE A 381 -7.43 10.08 11.86
C ILE A 381 -6.76 10.01 10.48
N LEU A 382 -7.55 9.75 9.42
CA LEU A 382 -7.05 9.70 8.05
C LEU A 382 -6.35 11.00 7.64
N LEU A 383 -6.92 12.16 7.98
CA LEU A 383 -6.31 13.46 7.71
C LEU A 383 -5.02 13.67 8.51
N VAL A 384 -4.97 13.26 9.78
CA VAL A 384 -3.76 13.36 10.60
C VAL A 384 -2.63 12.48 10.06
N THR A 385 -2.94 11.23 9.70
CA THR A 385 -1.96 10.33 9.07
C THR A 385 -1.42 10.91 7.77
N SER A 386 -2.31 11.45 6.93
CA SER A 386 -1.93 12.13 5.69
C SER A 386 -1.04 13.36 5.94
N ASP A 387 -1.33 14.16 6.96
CA ASP A 387 -0.52 15.34 7.31
C ASP A 387 0.89 14.91 7.77
N VAL A 388 1.02 13.85 8.58
CA VAL A 388 2.31 13.29 9.00
C VAL A 388 3.12 12.79 7.81
N LEU A 389 2.50 12.02 6.91
CA LEU A 389 3.15 11.53 5.70
C LEU A 389 3.61 12.68 4.80
N THR A 390 2.78 13.71 4.61
CA THR A 390 3.12 14.88 3.78
C THR A 390 4.27 15.69 4.39
N ILE A 391 4.27 15.93 5.70
CA ILE A 391 5.37 16.65 6.37
C ILE A 391 6.67 15.85 6.27
N SER A 392 6.64 14.55 6.56
CA SER A 392 7.82 13.69 6.44
C SER A 392 8.35 13.60 5.00
N GLY A 393 7.47 13.46 4.01
CA GLY A 393 7.81 13.47 2.60
C GLY A 393 8.37 14.81 2.13
N THR A 394 7.83 15.93 2.61
CA THR A 394 8.33 17.27 2.24
C THR A 394 9.71 17.54 2.86
N VAL A 395 9.96 17.11 4.10
CA VAL A 395 11.30 17.21 4.71
C VAL A 395 12.31 16.36 3.94
N MET A 396 11.93 15.15 3.54
CA MET A 396 12.76 14.30 2.68
C MET A 396 13.02 14.95 1.32
N LYS A 397 12.00 15.54 0.69
CA LYS A 397 12.10 16.27 -0.57
C LYS A 397 13.09 17.43 -0.48
N ILE A 398 13.00 18.25 0.57
CA ILE A 398 13.96 19.33 0.81
C ILE A 398 15.38 18.77 1.01
N GLY A 399 15.52 17.62 1.69
CA GLY A 399 16.81 16.94 1.84
C GLY A 399 17.41 16.42 0.52
N ILE A 400 16.55 16.01 -0.42
CA ILE A 400 16.92 15.60 -1.77
C ILE A 400 17.32 16.82 -2.62
N GLU A 401 16.55 17.90 -2.56
CA GLU A 401 16.87 19.16 -3.25
C GLU A 401 18.15 19.79 -2.70
N ALA A 402 18.42 19.65 -1.39
CA ALA A 402 19.67 20.02 -0.74
C ALA A 402 20.79 18.97 -0.90
N LYS A 403 20.54 17.89 -1.65
CA LYS A 403 21.52 16.86 -2.05
C LYS A 403 22.22 16.13 -0.88
N ASN A 404 21.60 16.17 0.30
CA ASN A 404 22.02 15.41 1.47
C ASN A 404 21.47 13.97 1.46
N LEU A 405 20.37 13.75 0.73
CA LEU A 405 19.65 12.47 0.66
C LEU A 405 19.42 12.08 -0.80
N ALA A 406 19.53 10.78 -1.11
CA ALA A 406 19.34 10.25 -2.47
C ALA A 406 18.17 9.23 -2.57
N SER A 407 17.30 9.16 -1.56
CA SER A 407 16.20 8.18 -1.49
C SER A 407 14.90 8.71 -2.11
N TYR A 408 14.87 8.83 -3.44
CA TYR A 408 13.70 9.27 -4.21
C TYR A 408 12.49 8.33 -4.05
N ASP A 409 12.72 7.02 -3.93
CA ASP A 409 11.65 6.02 -3.80
C ASP A 409 10.83 6.22 -2.52
N VAL A 410 11.50 6.43 -1.38
CA VAL A 410 10.84 6.65 -0.08
C VAL A 410 10.05 7.96 -0.11
N CYS A 411 10.64 9.03 -0.67
CA CYS A 411 9.95 10.31 -0.82
C CYS A 411 8.70 10.18 -1.70
N SER A 412 8.81 9.45 -2.82
CA SER A 412 7.70 9.20 -3.75
C SER A 412 6.57 8.41 -3.10
N ILE A 413 6.88 7.38 -2.31
CA ILE A 413 5.88 6.60 -1.57
C ILE A 413 5.19 7.48 -0.52
N LEU A 414 5.94 8.26 0.25
CA LEU A 414 5.38 9.12 1.30
C LEU A 414 4.45 10.19 0.71
N LEU A 415 4.90 10.96 -0.29
CA LEU A 415 4.09 12.01 -0.92
C LEU A 415 2.93 11.44 -1.76
N GLY A 416 3.13 10.30 -2.43
CA GLY A 416 2.09 9.63 -3.21
C GLY A 416 0.98 9.07 -2.32
N THR A 417 1.34 8.34 -1.27
CA THR A 417 0.36 7.81 -0.29
C THR A 417 -0.33 8.92 0.49
N SER A 418 0.38 9.99 0.86
CA SER A 418 -0.24 11.12 1.54
C SER A 418 -1.28 11.81 0.66
N THR A 419 -0.97 12.02 -0.63
CA THR A 419 -1.88 12.62 -1.60
C THR A 419 -3.10 11.74 -1.84
N LEU A 420 -2.92 10.42 -1.97
CA LEU A 420 -4.04 9.47 -2.06
C LEU A 420 -4.98 9.62 -0.85
N LEU A 421 -4.44 9.66 0.36
CA LEU A 421 -5.24 9.87 1.57
C LEU A 421 -5.90 11.26 1.60
N VAL A 422 -5.23 12.33 1.15
CA VAL A 422 -5.85 13.66 1.04
C VAL A 422 -7.08 13.62 0.12
N TRP A 423 -6.96 12.97 -1.05
CA TRP A 423 -8.05 12.82 -2.02
C TRP A 423 -9.18 11.94 -1.51
N VAL A 424 -8.88 10.82 -0.84
CA VAL A 424 -9.89 10.03 -0.12
C VAL A 424 -10.57 10.89 0.94
N GLY A 425 -9.85 11.80 1.59
CA GLY A 425 -10.39 12.79 2.52
C GLY A 425 -11.45 13.72 1.92
N VAL A 426 -11.47 13.93 0.59
CA VAL A 426 -12.50 14.71 -0.10
C VAL A 426 -13.88 14.05 0.03
N ILE A 427 -13.93 12.70 0.09
CA ILE A 427 -15.16 11.92 0.23
C ILE A 427 -15.93 12.34 1.49
N ARG A 428 -15.21 12.74 2.56
CA ARG A 428 -15.82 13.32 3.77
C ARG A 428 -16.71 14.51 3.44
N TYR A 429 -16.29 15.41 2.57
CA TYR A 429 -17.07 16.62 2.25
C TYR A 429 -18.27 16.31 1.36
N LEU A 430 -18.21 15.20 0.60
CA LEU A 430 -19.36 14.70 -0.15
C LEU A 430 -20.46 14.14 0.77
N THR A 431 -20.13 13.69 1.99
CA THR A 431 -21.16 13.22 2.97
C THR A 431 -22.15 14.31 3.40
N PHE A 432 -21.85 15.60 3.17
CA PHE A 432 -22.79 16.68 3.48
C PHE A 432 -24.01 16.68 2.54
N PHE A 433 -23.88 16.05 1.38
CA PHE A 433 -24.97 15.90 0.44
C PHE A 433 -25.71 14.58 0.71
N HIS A 434 -27.00 14.69 0.98
CA HIS A 434 -27.84 13.55 1.40
C HIS A 434 -27.84 12.38 0.40
N LYS A 435 -27.65 12.65 -0.91
CA LYS A 435 -27.56 11.63 -1.97
C LYS A 435 -26.26 10.82 -1.92
N TYR A 436 -25.10 11.47 -1.75
CA TYR A 436 -23.79 10.81 -1.72
C TYR A 436 -23.49 10.14 -0.37
N ASN A 437 -24.15 10.60 0.70
CA ASN A 437 -24.06 9.97 2.02
C ASN A 437 -24.56 8.51 2.00
N ILE A 438 -25.56 8.19 1.16
CA ILE A 438 -26.09 6.82 1.04
C ILE A 438 -24.99 5.83 0.65
N LEU A 439 -24.19 6.15 -0.37
CA LEU A 439 -23.13 5.26 -0.86
C LEU A 439 -22.05 4.99 0.22
N ILE A 440 -21.62 6.03 0.92
CA ILE A 440 -20.59 5.93 1.96
C ILE A 440 -21.13 5.19 3.19
N ALA A 441 -22.40 5.44 3.55
CA ALA A 441 -23.08 4.72 4.62
C ALA A 441 -23.24 3.23 4.27
N THR A 442 -23.60 2.90 3.03
CA THR A 442 -23.65 1.53 2.54
C THR A 442 -22.30 0.83 2.70
N LEU A 443 -21.19 1.45 2.27
CA LEU A 443 -19.87 0.86 2.42
C LEU A 443 -19.51 0.63 3.90
N ARG A 444 -19.83 1.58 4.79
CA ARG A 444 -19.57 1.46 6.23
C ARG A 444 -20.37 0.32 6.87
N VAL A 445 -21.62 0.14 6.47
CA VAL A 445 -22.49 -0.95 6.98
C VAL A 445 -22.11 -2.31 6.38
N ALA A 446 -21.69 -2.34 5.11
CA ALA A 446 -21.21 -3.56 4.46
C ALA A 446 -19.83 -4.01 4.98
N LEU A 447 -18.95 -3.10 5.40
CA LEU A 447 -17.56 -3.41 5.74
C LEU A 447 -17.41 -4.58 6.74
N PRO A 448 -18.13 -4.65 7.87
CA PRO A 448 -17.95 -5.74 8.84
C PRO A 448 -18.41 -7.10 8.30
N SER A 449 -19.51 -7.16 7.55
CA SER A 449 -19.99 -8.40 6.95
C SER A 449 -19.07 -8.85 5.82
N VAL A 450 -18.63 -7.91 4.98
CA VAL A 450 -17.65 -8.13 3.93
C VAL A 450 -16.32 -8.64 4.50
N MET A 451 -15.79 -8.04 5.56
CA MET A 451 -14.54 -8.48 6.19
C MET A 451 -14.64 -9.92 6.73
N ARG A 452 -15.73 -10.28 7.40
CA ARG A 452 -15.96 -11.66 7.87
C ARG A 452 -16.01 -12.64 6.69
N PHE A 453 -16.72 -12.28 5.64
CA PHE A 453 -16.78 -13.09 4.42
C PHE A 453 -15.41 -13.21 3.75
N CYS A 454 -14.66 -12.12 3.62
CA CYS A 454 -13.29 -12.11 3.12
C CYS A 454 -12.36 -13.02 3.93
N CYS A 455 -12.46 -13.07 5.25
CA CYS A 455 -11.67 -13.99 6.07
C CYS A 455 -11.97 -15.46 5.71
N CYS A 456 -13.24 -15.83 5.55
CA CYS A 456 -13.61 -17.19 5.13
C CYS A 456 -13.07 -17.53 3.72
N VAL A 457 -13.22 -16.59 2.78
CA VAL A 457 -12.73 -16.74 1.40
C VAL A 457 -11.20 -16.81 1.35
N ALA A 458 -10.51 -16.03 2.17
CA ALA A 458 -9.05 -16.00 2.23
C ALA A 458 -8.46 -17.35 2.64
N VAL A 459 -9.11 -18.09 3.55
CA VAL A 459 -8.69 -19.45 3.92
C VAL A 459 -8.73 -20.39 2.73
N ILE A 460 -9.81 -20.35 1.94
CA ILE A 460 -9.96 -21.16 0.72
C ILE A 460 -8.93 -20.72 -0.33
N TYR A 461 -8.79 -19.41 -0.54
CA TYR A 461 -7.84 -18.82 -1.48
C TYR A 461 -6.39 -19.21 -1.18
N LEU A 462 -5.98 -19.18 0.10
CA LEU A 462 -4.66 -19.64 0.51
C LEU A 462 -4.48 -21.13 0.28
N GLY A 463 -5.51 -21.95 0.51
CA GLY A 463 -5.50 -23.37 0.15
C GLY A 463 -5.20 -23.60 -1.33
N TYR A 464 -5.86 -22.84 -2.21
CA TYR A 464 -5.55 -22.83 -3.65
C TYR A 464 -4.12 -22.34 -3.91
N CYS A 465 -3.68 -21.23 -3.30
CA CYS A 465 -2.32 -20.71 -3.48
C CYS A 465 -1.24 -21.74 -3.14
N PHE A 466 -1.32 -22.39 -1.98
CA PHE A 466 -0.32 -23.40 -1.58
C PHE A 466 -0.36 -24.62 -2.50
N CYS A 467 -1.55 -25.09 -2.87
CA CYS A 467 -1.72 -26.21 -3.78
C CYS A 467 -1.17 -25.90 -5.18
N GLY A 468 -1.52 -24.75 -5.75
CA GLY A 468 -1.01 -24.29 -7.04
C GLY A 468 0.50 -24.07 -7.02
N TRP A 469 1.05 -23.49 -5.95
CA TRP A 469 2.49 -23.26 -5.81
C TRP A 469 3.29 -24.57 -5.88
N ILE A 470 2.93 -25.57 -5.06
CA ILE A 470 3.71 -26.81 -5.00
C ILE A 470 3.48 -27.72 -6.21
N VAL A 471 2.25 -27.82 -6.71
CA VAL A 471 1.92 -28.74 -7.81
C VAL A 471 2.26 -28.15 -9.18
N LEU A 472 1.92 -26.88 -9.41
CA LEU A 472 2.09 -26.23 -10.73
C LEU A 472 3.40 -25.43 -10.82
N GLY A 473 4.01 -25.04 -9.72
CA GLY A 473 5.22 -24.20 -9.71
C GLY A 473 6.42 -24.73 -10.49
N PRO A 474 6.74 -26.04 -10.45
CA PRO A 474 7.82 -26.61 -11.26
C PRO A 474 7.55 -26.57 -12.77
N TYR A 475 6.27 -26.52 -13.17
CA TYR A 475 5.84 -26.67 -14.57
C TYR A 475 5.38 -25.36 -15.21
N HIS A 476 5.01 -24.36 -14.40
CA HIS A 476 4.41 -23.11 -14.88
C HIS A 476 5.10 -21.87 -14.29
N VAL A 477 5.48 -20.93 -15.17
CA VAL A 477 6.24 -19.73 -14.79
C VAL A 477 5.50 -18.83 -13.80
N LYS A 478 4.17 -18.67 -13.95
CA LYS A 478 3.33 -17.88 -13.03
C LYS A 478 3.15 -18.52 -11.64
N PHE A 479 3.51 -19.79 -11.45
CA PHE A 479 3.34 -20.49 -10.18
C PHE A 479 4.66 -20.72 -9.42
N ARG A 480 5.78 -20.12 -9.84
CA ARG A 480 7.11 -20.39 -9.25
C ARG A 480 7.28 -19.91 -7.81
N SER A 481 6.68 -18.78 -7.47
CA SER A 481 6.74 -18.19 -6.13
C SER A 481 5.33 -17.93 -5.59
N LEU A 482 5.16 -17.97 -4.28
CA LEU A 482 3.86 -17.75 -3.65
C LEU A 482 3.26 -16.36 -4.00
N SER A 483 4.09 -15.32 -4.16
CA SER A 483 3.64 -13.99 -4.59
C SER A 483 3.05 -14.04 -5.99
N MET A 484 3.79 -14.62 -6.95
CA MET A 484 3.33 -14.74 -8.34
C MET A 484 2.07 -15.61 -8.45
N VAL A 485 1.95 -16.65 -7.61
CA VAL A 485 0.73 -17.48 -7.54
C VAL A 485 -0.45 -16.63 -7.07
N SER A 486 -0.25 -15.80 -6.04
CA SER A 486 -1.30 -14.91 -5.54
C SER A 486 -1.69 -13.87 -6.60
N GLU A 487 -0.73 -13.24 -7.27
CA GLU A 487 -0.97 -12.32 -8.38
C GLU A 487 -1.74 -13.00 -9.52
N CYS A 488 -1.31 -14.19 -9.95
CA CYS A 488 -1.96 -14.95 -11.00
C CYS A 488 -3.39 -15.33 -10.64
N LEU A 489 -3.64 -15.86 -9.44
CA LEU A 489 -4.97 -16.25 -8.99
C LEU A 489 -5.87 -15.01 -8.79
N PHE A 490 -5.32 -13.89 -8.33
CA PHE A 490 -6.07 -12.64 -8.20
C PHE A 490 -6.47 -12.07 -9.57
N SER A 491 -5.57 -12.08 -10.56
CA SER A 491 -5.88 -11.73 -11.95
C SER A 491 -6.97 -12.63 -12.52
N LEU A 492 -6.90 -13.95 -12.28
CA LEU A 492 -7.90 -14.91 -12.74
C LEU A 492 -9.29 -14.67 -12.13
N ILE A 493 -9.40 -14.28 -10.86
CA ILE A 493 -10.69 -13.91 -10.23
C ILE A 493 -11.34 -12.73 -10.99
N ASN A 494 -10.53 -11.80 -11.50
CA ASN A 494 -10.99 -10.65 -12.28
C ASN A 494 -11.13 -10.94 -13.79
N GLY A 495 -10.90 -12.19 -14.22
CA GLY A 495 -11.02 -12.63 -15.61
C GLY A 495 -9.83 -12.27 -16.51
N ASP A 496 -8.71 -11.84 -15.94
CA ASP A 496 -7.50 -11.51 -16.68
C ASP A 496 -6.64 -12.77 -16.95
N ASP A 497 -6.05 -12.84 -18.14
CA ASP A 497 -5.08 -13.86 -18.54
C ASP A 497 -5.55 -15.34 -18.48
N MET A 498 -6.86 -15.60 -18.47
CA MET A 498 -7.41 -16.96 -18.33
C MET A 498 -6.87 -17.94 -19.39
N PHE A 499 -7.03 -17.63 -20.67
CA PHE A 499 -6.61 -18.53 -21.76
C PHE A 499 -5.09 -18.80 -21.75
N VAL A 500 -4.29 -17.76 -21.48
CA VAL A 500 -2.81 -17.88 -21.45
C VAL A 500 -2.37 -18.89 -20.39
N THR A 501 -3.02 -18.91 -19.21
CA THR A 501 -2.71 -19.90 -18.17
C THR A 501 -3.03 -21.34 -18.60
N PHE A 502 -4.14 -21.55 -19.30
CA PHE A 502 -4.49 -22.87 -19.85
C PHE A 502 -3.55 -23.29 -21.00
N ALA A 503 -3.21 -22.38 -21.90
CA ALA A 503 -2.34 -22.65 -23.04
C ALA A 503 -0.91 -23.00 -22.59
N ALA A 504 -0.38 -22.29 -21.59
CA ALA A 504 0.93 -22.58 -21.01
C ALA A 504 0.97 -23.98 -20.35
N MET A 505 -0.15 -24.43 -19.75
CA MET A 505 -0.27 -25.79 -19.24
C MET A 505 -0.39 -26.85 -20.34
N GLN A 506 -1.02 -26.53 -21.47
CA GLN A 506 -1.17 -27.45 -22.60
C GLN A 506 0.18 -27.82 -23.23
N ALA A 507 1.15 -26.89 -23.26
CA ALA A 507 2.51 -27.18 -23.68
C ALA A 507 3.21 -28.28 -22.84
N GLN A 508 2.73 -28.55 -21.62
CA GLN A 508 3.28 -29.54 -20.71
C GLN A 508 2.57 -30.91 -20.75
N GLN A 509 1.54 -31.06 -21.58
CA GLN A 509 0.76 -32.30 -21.69
C GLN A 509 1.63 -33.51 -22.06
N GLY A 510 2.70 -33.30 -22.83
CA GLY A 510 3.65 -34.36 -23.22
C GLY A 510 4.59 -34.84 -22.10
N ARG A 511 4.78 -34.07 -21.02
CA ARG A 511 5.74 -34.39 -19.94
C ARG A 511 5.07 -35.13 -18.78
N SER A 512 3.85 -34.75 -18.44
CA SER A 512 3.08 -35.40 -17.37
C SER A 512 1.57 -35.14 -17.53
N SER A 513 0.87 -36.11 -18.14
CA SER A 513 -0.59 -36.04 -18.36
C SER A 513 -1.38 -35.87 -17.04
N LEU A 514 -0.90 -36.46 -15.94
CA LEU A 514 -1.52 -36.32 -14.61
C LEU A 514 -1.50 -34.87 -14.10
N VAL A 515 -0.37 -34.17 -14.23
CA VAL A 515 -0.25 -32.77 -13.79
C VAL A 515 -1.08 -31.87 -14.70
N TRP A 516 -1.13 -32.16 -16.01
CA TRP A 516 -2.01 -31.45 -16.93
C TRP A 516 -3.48 -31.61 -16.53
N LEU A 517 -3.95 -32.84 -16.32
CA LEU A 517 -5.33 -33.11 -15.90
C LEU A 517 -5.65 -32.43 -14.55
N PHE A 518 -4.73 -32.53 -13.59
CA PHE A 518 -4.85 -31.83 -12.31
C PHE A 518 -4.96 -30.32 -12.50
N SER A 519 -4.13 -29.72 -13.37
CA SER A 519 -4.15 -28.29 -13.65
C SER A 519 -5.47 -27.82 -14.25
N GLN A 520 -6.07 -28.61 -15.16
CA GLN A 520 -7.39 -28.32 -15.72
C GLN A 520 -8.45 -28.33 -14.62
N LEU A 521 -8.50 -29.39 -13.81
CA LEU A 521 -9.45 -29.50 -12.70
C LEU A 521 -9.26 -28.38 -11.67
N TYR A 522 -8.00 -28.07 -11.34
CA TYR A 522 -7.62 -27.01 -10.42
C TYR A 522 -8.11 -25.64 -10.93
N LEU A 523 -7.78 -25.27 -12.17
CA LEU A 523 -8.16 -23.97 -12.74
C LEU A 523 -9.68 -23.87 -12.95
N TYR A 524 -10.34 -24.89 -13.49
CA TYR A 524 -11.80 -24.88 -13.66
C TYR A 524 -12.53 -24.81 -12.32
N SER A 525 -12.08 -25.56 -11.30
CA SER A 525 -12.68 -25.49 -9.96
C SER A 525 -12.47 -24.13 -9.32
N PHE A 526 -11.27 -23.54 -9.43
CA PHE A 526 -10.96 -22.21 -8.91
C PHE A 526 -11.82 -21.14 -9.58
N ILE A 527 -11.82 -21.08 -10.92
CA ILE A 527 -12.54 -20.07 -11.70
C ILE A 527 -14.05 -20.16 -11.43
N SER A 528 -14.62 -21.37 -11.48
CA SER A 528 -16.05 -21.55 -11.24
C SER A 528 -16.46 -21.18 -9.82
N LEU A 529 -15.69 -21.59 -8.81
CA LEU A 529 -15.96 -21.26 -7.41
C LEU A 529 -15.84 -19.75 -7.15
N PHE A 530 -14.73 -19.14 -7.54
CA PHE A 530 -14.45 -17.76 -7.18
C PHE A 530 -15.25 -16.75 -8.01
N ILE A 531 -15.41 -16.97 -9.32
CA ILE A 531 -16.15 -16.03 -10.18
C ILE A 531 -17.66 -16.22 -9.97
N TYR A 532 -18.19 -17.44 -10.05
CA TYR A 532 -19.64 -17.59 -10.01
C TYR A 532 -20.23 -17.56 -8.60
N MET A 533 -19.55 -18.12 -7.60
CA MET A 533 -20.09 -18.19 -6.24
C MET A 533 -19.58 -17.05 -5.37
N VAL A 534 -18.26 -16.92 -5.20
CA VAL A 534 -17.67 -15.96 -4.25
C VAL A 534 -17.93 -14.51 -4.67
N LEU A 535 -17.67 -14.16 -5.92
CA LEU A 535 -17.89 -12.80 -6.42
C LEU A 535 -19.38 -12.42 -6.39
N SER A 536 -20.26 -13.34 -6.79
CA SER A 536 -21.72 -13.12 -6.72
C SER A 536 -22.20 -12.89 -5.28
N LEU A 537 -21.71 -13.67 -4.31
CA LEU A 537 -22.02 -13.46 -2.89
C LEU A 537 -21.48 -12.12 -2.37
N PHE A 538 -20.28 -11.73 -2.81
CA PHE A 538 -19.70 -10.43 -2.45
C PHE A 538 -20.57 -9.27 -2.94
N ILE A 539 -21.03 -9.33 -4.20
CA ILE A 539 -21.95 -8.35 -4.78
C ILE A 539 -23.29 -8.36 -4.05
N ALA A 540 -23.83 -9.54 -3.73
CA ALA A 540 -25.09 -9.67 -3.00
C ALA A 540 -25.01 -9.06 -1.58
N LEU A 541 -23.89 -9.24 -0.87
CA LEU A 541 -23.69 -8.65 0.47
C LEU A 541 -23.69 -7.11 0.42
N ILE A 542 -22.98 -6.52 -0.54
CA ILE A 542 -22.95 -5.07 -0.73
C ILE A 542 -24.32 -4.55 -1.15
N THR A 543 -25.02 -5.28 -2.03
CA THR A 543 -26.37 -4.92 -2.50
C THR A 543 -27.39 -4.99 -1.36
N GLY A 544 -27.34 -6.01 -0.50
CA GLY A 544 -28.19 -6.09 0.69
C GLY A 544 -27.96 -4.96 1.69
N ALA A 545 -26.71 -4.53 1.89
CA ALA A 545 -26.40 -3.35 2.69
C ALA A 545 -26.92 -2.06 2.05
N TYR A 546 -26.87 -1.96 0.71
CA TYR A 546 -27.42 -0.82 -0.03
C TYR A 546 -28.93 -0.71 0.14
N ASP A 547 -29.66 -1.81 -0.05
CA ASP A 547 -31.12 -1.84 0.07
C ASP A 547 -31.58 -1.50 1.50
N THR A 548 -30.86 -1.99 2.51
CA THR A 548 -31.12 -1.66 3.93
C THR A 548 -31.01 -0.16 4.21
N ILE A 549 -30.01 0.52 3.64
CA ILE A 549 -29.85 1.98 3.79
C ILE A 549 -30.87 2.77 2.97
N LYS A 550 -31.23 2.29 1.78
CA LYS A 550 -32.18 2.97 0.88
C LYS A 550 -33.61 2.93 1.40
N HIS A 551 -34.00 1.84 2.07
CA HIS A 551 -35.34 1.64 2.61
C HIS A 551 -35.32 1.50 4.14
N PRO A 552 -35.11 2.59 4.90
CA PRO A 552 -34.97 2.56 6.37
C PRO A 552 -36.24 2.13 7.15
N GLY A 553 -37.33 1.78 6.46
CA GLY A 553 -38.60 1.33 7.07
C GLY A 553 -38.74 -0.19 7.24
N GLY A 554 -37.78 -1.01 6.77
CA GLY A 554 -37.93 -2.47 6.71
C GLY A 554 -37.46 -3.25 7.93
N THR A 555 -36.38 -2.84 8.58
CA THR A 555 -35.84 -3.49 9.79
C THR A 555 -35.00 -2.47 10.55
N GLY A 556 -35.29 -2.33 11.85
CA GLY A 556 -34.68 -1.31 12.69
C GLY A 556 -33.16 -1.39 12.68
N THR A 557 -32.52 -0.33 12.18
CA THR A 557 -31.21 0.01 12.70
C THR A 557 -31.44 0.34 14.17
N GLU A 558 -31.00 -0.55 15.07
CA GLU A 558 -30.99 -0.26 16.50
C GLU A 558 -30.25 1.06 16.68
N LYS A 559 -30.99 2.12 16.99
CA LYS A 559 -30.41 3.43 17.26
C LYS A 559 -29.48 3.26 18.45
N SER A 560 -28.20 3.55 18.27
CA SER A 560 -27.21 3.60 19.35
C SER A 560 -27.77 4.40 20.53
N GLU A 561 -27.55 3.95 21.77
CA GLU A 561 -28.03 4.66 22.98
C GLU A 561 -27.56 6.12 22.99
N LEU A 562 -26.39 6.39 22.40
CA LEU A 562 -25.87 7.74 22.17
C LEU A 562 -26.76 8.56 21.22
N GLN A 563 -27.19 7.99 20.09
CA GLN A 563 -28.07 8.67 19.14
C GLN A 563 -29.46 8.91 19.74
N ALA A 564 -30.01 7.92 20.46
CA ALA A 564 -31.26 8.09 21.19
C ALA A 564 -31.16 9.21 22.25
N TYR A 565 -30.02 9.32 22.94
CA TYR A 565 -29.76 10.39 23.92
C TYR A 565 -29.58 11.78 23.28
N ILE A 566 -28.97 11.86 22.10
CA ILE A 566 -28.82 13.11 21.34
C ILE A 566 -30.15 13.57 20.74
N GLU A 567 -30.97 12.65 20.22
CA GLU A 567 -32.29 12.94 19.64
C GLU A 567 -33.29 13.51 20.65
N GLN A 568 -33.12 13.22 21.95
CA GLN A 568 -33.91 13.83 23.03
C GLN A 568 -33.70 15.35 23.14
N CYS A 569 -32.67 15.93 22.50
CA CYS A 569 -32.50 17.38 22.41
C CYS A 569 -33.25 17.94 21.19
N GLN A 570 -34.41 18.57 21.42
CA GLN A 570 -35.24 19.17 20.35
C GLN A 570 -34.73 20.54 19.82
N ASP A 571 -33.66 21.10 20.38
CA ASP A 571 -33.19 22.44 20.01
C ASP A 571 -32.71 22.49 18.54
N SER A 572 -33.28 23.38 17.72
CA SER A 572 -32.91 23.55 16.32
C SER A 572 -31.59 24.33 16.17
N PRO A 573 -30.82 24.14 15.07
CA PRO A 573 -29.55 24.86 14.85
C PRO A 573 -29.71 26.39 14.84
N THR A 574 -30.89 26.90 14.49
CA THR A 574 -31.22 28.34 14.43
C THR A 574 -31.78 28.91 15.73
N SER A 575 -32.02 28.08 16.76
CA SER A 575 -32.69 28.47 18.02
C SER A 575 -31.93 29.49 18.90
N GLY A 576 -30.70 29.88 18.53
CA GLY A 576 -29.87 30.82 19.29
C GLY A 576 -29.31 30.27 20.62
N LYS A 577 -29.90 29.19 21.17
CA LYS A 577 -29.49 28.56 22.44
C LYS A 577 -28.04 28.03 22.43
N PHE A 578 -27.51 27.66 21.27
CA PHE A 578 -26.11 27.26 21.10
C PHE A 578 -25.09 28.41 21.28
N ARG A 579 -25.54 29.68 21.30
CA ARG A 579 -24.70 30.86 21.55
C ARG A 579 -24.52 31.17 23.04
N ARG A 580 -25.45 30.71 23.91
CA ARG A 580 -25.59 31.14 25.31
C ARG A 580 -24.54 30.63 26.32
N GLY A 581 -23.43 30.03 25.87
CA GLY A 581 -22.44 29.40 26.75
C GLY A 581 -20.96 29.59 26.35
N SER A 582 -20.66 30.50 25.43
CA SER A 582 -19.26 30.84 25.12
C SER A 582 -18.81 31.98 26.04
N GLY A 583 -18.48 31.66 27.29
CA GLY A 583 -17.67 32.54 28.12
C GLY A 583 -16.43 32.99 27.35
N SER A 584 -16.14 34.28 27.43
CA SER A 584 -15.01 34.97 26.81
C SER A 584 -13.71 34.18 26.98
N ALA A 585 -13.24 33.58 25.88
CA ALA A 585 -11.87 33.13 25.75
C ALA A 585 -11.42 33.51 24.34
N CYS A 586 -11.06 34.78 24.20
CA CYS A 586 -10.35 35.30 23.04
C CYS A 586 -9.00 34.58 22.91
N SER A 587 -8.92 33.61 22.00
CA SER A 587 -7.64 33.08 21.53
C SER A 587 -7.03 34.05 20.54
N LEU A 588 -5.73 34.34 20.73
CA LEU A 588 -4.83 35.33 20.10
C LEU A 588 -4.79 35.47 18.56
N LEU A 589 -5.70 34.85 17.79
CA LEU A 589 -5.66 34.80 16.32
C LEU A 589 -6.99 35.12 15.62
N CYS A 590 -7.92 35.83 16.27
CA CYS A 590 -9.10 36.38 15.59
C CYS A 590 -9.33 37.85 15.98
N CYS A 591 -9.33 38.73 14.99
CA CYS A 591 -9.80 40.11 15.10
C CYS A 591 -11.25 40.13 15.61
N CYS A 592 -11.46 40.65 16.82
CA CYS A 592 -12.78 40.94 17.33
C CYS A 592 -13.38 42.12 16.56
N GLY A 593 -14.44 41.85 15.81
CA GLY A 593 -15.42 42.89 15.47
C GLY A 593 -16.04 43.37 16.78
N ARG A 594 -15.93 44.66 17.04
CA ARG A 594 -16.44 45.36 18.22
C ARG A 594 -17.96 45.39 18.13
N ASP A 595 -18.64 44.84 19.13
CA ASP A 595 -20.09 45.01 19.28
C ASP A 595 -20.39 46.50 19.52
N SER A 596 -21.28 47.07 18.71
CA SER A 596 -21.89 48.39 18.95
C SER A 596 -22.98 48.24 20.03
N PRO A 597 -23.13 49.21 20.94
CA PRO A 597 -24.07 49.11 22.04
C PRO A 597 -25.52 49.22 21.54
N GLU A 598 -26.39 48.65 22.36
CA GLU A 598 -27.84 48.58 22.25
C GLU A 598 -28.48 49.94 21.92
N ASP A 599 -29.28 49.98 20.85
CA ASP A 599 -30.35 50.98 20.72
C ASP A 599 -31.69 50.28 20.95
N HIS A 600 -32.31 50.66 22.06
CA HIS A 600 -33.72 50.46 22.33
C HIS A 600 -34.55 51.21 21.27
N SER A 601 -35.36 50.48 20.50
CA SER A 601 -36.52 51.08 19.85
C SER A 601 -37.73 50.14 19.94
N LEU A 602 -38.64 50.57 20.80
CA LEU A 602 -40.03 50.15 20.94
C LEU A 602 -40.81 50.19 19.61
N LEU A 603 -41.78 49.27 19.48
CA LEU A 603 -43.11 49.39 18.86
C LEU A 603 -43.27 50.23 17.58
N VAL A 604 -43.85 49.63 16.53
CA VAL A 604 -45.27 49.77 16.11
C VAL A 604 -45.47 49.09 14.73
N ASN A 605 -46.53 48.27 14.67
CA ASN A 605 -47.16 47.56 13.53
C ASN A 605 -46.43 46.41 12.85
#